data_AF-A0A2T3HGY9-F1
#
_entry.id   AF-A0A2T3HGY9-F1
#
_cell.length_a   1.000
_cell.length_b   1.000
_cell.length_c   1.000
_cell.angle_alpha   90.00
_cell.angle_beta   90.00
_cell.angle_gamma   90.00
#
_symmetry.space_group_name_H-M   'P 1'
#
loop_
_entity.id
_entity.type
_entity.pdbx_description
1 polymer ?
#
loop_
_entity_poly.entity_id
_entity_poly.type
_entity_poly.pdbx_seq_one_letter_code
_entity_poly.pdbx_strand_id
1 'polypeptide(L)'
;MSGLEEFATAGTGSIADPAGTGNRRTASQDEMAPGTTFEAKAREATRRHETKHATLERCKLVIDGAKLHCPSCTRPQGSLSVLEDTPTTQNKRTATTIDRSPASVQFEGNCLKSPNASLPCKGVIQLGSWQETGTMLVQNRPPLLLKSTVTCLYGGSVISITDCGQRREVAGLETRGAPLPLPQTRYRNGYYYLENGSFVASIADAGYPGAFEDVYICKKIADPDRSKDIDQINFDTISHVLDEGVPFRHADFSFIAYVIAHEAGGADFLELSCLAFASHNEAMKRKLKANRWKTLLNTGYSSVMPKGRVPAMSTRTLHVLSRKAIFRVLTGKDDPTSGATFWDGTDFLAHGNSELKPNNKIGSNKFDEYKFIEIPGNVYRHYAAANTQKYVTADKGLHTLDTDRGNHSHITKTVKKKRLDEAGTVVLDKHGKAVIDSFQQPYRIAYPVPAADFSDENNWSGGHFYYLCDKTKGIGISATIAAGKSIFWKTTRVRLFTP
;
A
#
# COMPACT_ATOMS: atom_id res chain seq x y z
N MET A 1 38.15 -61.12 16.47
CA MET A 1 37.96 -60.48 15.16
C MET A 1 38.15 -58.98 15.36
N SER A 2 39.40 -58.51 15.53
CA SER A 2 40.35 -58.05 14.50
C SER A 2 39.80 -56.88 13.69
N GLY A 3 40.38 -55.67 13.64
CA GLY A 3 41.61 -55.08 14.20
C GLY A 3 41.41 -53.54 14.23
N LEU A 4 42.08 -52.74 15.08
CA LEU A 4 43.52 -52.38 15.04
C LEU A 4 43.87 -51.73 13.69
N GLU A 5 44.37 -50.50 13.57
CA GLU A 5 45.58 -49.85 14.13
C GLU A 5 45.71 -48.46 13.41
N GLU A 6 46.50 -47.43 13.73
CA GLU A 6 47.31 -46.98 14.87
C GLU A 6 47.82 -45.54 14.53
N PHE A 7 47.93 -44.68 15.54
CA PHE A 7 49.03 -43.77 15.92
C PHE A 7 49.96 -43.17 14.84
N ALA A 8 50.05 -41.84 14.69
CA ALA A 8 50.81 -40.85 15.49
C ALA A 8 52.33 -40.81 15.19
N THR A 9 52.87 -39.60 14.97
CA THR A 9 53.99 -39.03 15.74
C THR A 9 54.36 -37.63 15.26
N ALA A 10 54.66 -36.76 16.23
CA ALA A 10 55.26 -35.44 16.09
C ALA A 10 56.80 -35.54 16.13
N GLY A 11 57.47 -34.59 15.48
CA GLY A 11 58.93 -34.43 15.54
C GLY A 11 59.33 -32.96 15.38
N THR A 12 60.12 -32.48 16.33
CA THR A 12 60.53 -31.11 16.64
C THR A 12 61.83 -30.66 15.96
N GLY A 13 62.01 -29.32 15.85
CA GLY A 13 63.30 -28.60 15.78
C GLY A 13 63.64 -28.06 14.38
N SER A 14 64.35 -26.95 14.15
CA SER A 14 64.94 -25.89 14.97
C SER A 14 65.68 -24.94 13.99
N ILE A 15 65.56 -23.62 14.16
CA ILE A 15 66.52 -22.52 13.85
C ILE A 15 67.13 -22.42 12.44
N ALA A 16 66.85 -21.32 11.72
CA ALA A 16 67.82 -20.31 11.23
C ALA A 16 67.21 -19.33 10.20
N ASP A 17 67.24 -18.04 10.52
CA ASP A 17 67.31 -16.89 9.59
C ASP A 17 68.80 -16.49 9.43
N PRO A 18 69.24 -15.53 8.58
CA PRO A 18 68.66 -14.92 7.37
C PRO A 18 69.69 -14.74 6.22
N ALA A 19 69.28 -14.36 5.00
CA ALA A 19 70.15 -13.64 4.06
C ALA A 19 69.33 -12.92 2.97
N GLY A 20 69.54 -11.61 2.85
CA GLY A 20 68.83 -10.73 1.91
C GLY A 20 69.53 -10.49 0.57
N THR A 21 69.05 -9.42 -0.07
CA THR A 21 69.48 -8.79 -1.34
C THR A 21 68.99 -9.54 -2.59
N GLY A 22 68.25 -8.99 -3.54
CA GLY A 22 67.99 -7.60 -3.91
C GLY A 22 68.31 -7.45 -5.40
N ASN A 23 67.31 -7.34 -6.28
CA ASN A 23 67.46 -6.51 -7.47
C ASN A 23 66.13 -6.17 -8.17
N ARG A 24 66.01 -4.89 -8.51
CA ARG A 24 64.89 -4.23 -9.18
C ARG A 24 65.33 -3.92 -10.61
N ARG A 25 64.69 -4.51 -11.62
CA ARG A 25 64.61 -4.09 -13.04
C ARG A 25 63.39 -4.82 -13.63
N THR A 26 62.54 -4.30 -14.50
CA THR A 26 62.37 -3.01 -15.19
C THR A 26 60.99 -3.13 -15.84
N ALA A 27 60.21 -2.04 -15.87
CA ALA A 27 58.98 -1.98 -16.63
C ALA A 27 59.29 -2.13 -18.13
N SER A 28 58.52 -2.98 -18.81
CA SER A 28 58.29 -2.91 -20.25
C SER A 28 56.78 -2.80 -20.47
N GLN A 29 56.42 -1.76 -21.22
CA GLN A 29 55.09 -1.54 -21.79
C GLN A 29 54.84 -2.52 -22.95
N ASP A 30 53.58 -2.55 -23.41
CA ASP A 30 52.95 -3.34 -24.48
C ASP A 30 52.27 -4.63 -23.95
N GLU A 31 50.96 -4.87 -24.03
CA GLU A 31 49.84 -4.31 -24.79
C GLU A 31 48.54 -4.44 -23.96
N MET A 32 47.77 -3.37 -23.75
CA MET A 32 46.39 -3.48 -23.25
C MET A 32 45.41 -3.21 -24.39
N ALA A 33 44.72 -4.26 -24.82
CA ALA A 33 43.68 -4.23 -25.84
C ALA A 33 42.58 -3.20 -25.52
N PRO A 34 42.10 -2.40 -26.50
CA PRO A 34 41.12 -1.35 -26.26
C PRO A 34 39.71 -1.95 -26.26
N GLY A 35 39.23 -2.45 -25.11
CA GLY A 35 37.92 -3.11 -25.09
C GLY A 35 37.21 -3.34 -23.75
N THR A 36 37.71 -2.83 -22.61
CA THR A 36 37.20 -3.29 -21.31
C THR A 36 36.80 -2.22 -20.28
N THR A 37 36.72 -0.93 -20.65
CA THR A 37 36.19 0.11 -19.75
C THR A 37 34.73 0.47 -20.06
N PHE A 38 33.93 0.69 -19.01
CA PHE A 38 32.54 1.15 -19.07
C PHE A 38 32.36 2.40 -19.96
N GLU A 39 33.34 3.31 -19.93
CA GLU A 39 33.38 4.52 -20.77
C GLU A 39 33.51 4.22 -22.26
N ALA A 40 34.25 3.17 -22.66
CA ALA A 40 34.38 2.76 -24.06
C ALA A 40 33.05 2.20 -24.59
N LYS A 41 32.36 1.39 -23.77
CA LYS A 41 31.01 0.89 -24.10
C LYS A 41 29.98 2.02 -24.19
N ALA A 42 30.06 3.03 -23.32
CA ALA A 42 29.19 4.21 -23.37
C ALA A 42 29.43 5.05 -24.63
N ARG A 43 30.68 5.33 -25.00
CA ARG A 43 31.03 6.05 -26.24
C ARG A 43 30.58 5.28 -27.49
N GLU A 44 30.74 3.97 -27.49
CA GLU A 44 30.26 3.14 -28.60
C GLU A 44 28.72 3.13 -28.71
N ALA A 45 28.01 3.08 -27.58
CA ALA A 45 26.55 3.18 -27.56
C ALA A 45 26.06 4.54 -28.10
N THR A 46 26.70 5.65 -27.72
CA THR A 46 26.40 6.98 -28.26
C THR A 46 26.63 7.03 -29.77
N ARG A 47 27.79 6.53 -30.24
CA ARG A 47 28.09 6.45 -31.68
C ARG A 47 27.07 5.61 -32.45
N ARG A 48 26.64 4.46 -31.88
CA ARG A 48 25.59 3.61 -32.47
C ARG A 48 24.25 4.34 -32.52
N HIS A 49 23.89 5.07 -31.46
CA HIS A 49 22.65 5.85 -31.40
C HIS A 49 22.66 7.00 -32.43
N GLU A 50 23.75 7.75 -32.52
CA GLU A 50 23.92 8.83 -33.51
C GLU A 50 23.85 8.30 -34.95
N THR A 51 24.52 7.17 -35.23
CA THR A 51 24.49 6.53 -36.55
C THR A 51 23.07 6.06 -36.89
N LYS A 52 22.37 5.45 -35.92
CA LYS A 52 20.99 5.02 -36.09
C LYS A 52 20.06 6.21 -36.30
N HIS A 53 20.23 7.28 -35.54
CA HIS A 53 19.44 8.50 -35.67
C HIS A 53 19.65 9.15 -37.04
N ALA A 54 20.90 9.30 -37.49
CA ALA A 54 21.21 9.82 -38.83
C ALA A 54 20.63 8.95 -39.96
N THR A 55 20.62 7.62 -39.79
CA THR A 55 20.00 6.70 -40.74
C THR A 55 18.48 6.85 -40.77
N LEU A 56 17.84 6.99 -39.61
CA LEU A 56 16.39 7.17 -39.49
C LEU A 56 15.93 8.54 -39.98
N GLU A 57 16.71 9.59 -39.75
CA GLU A 57 16.46 10.95 -40.26
C GLU A 57 16.31 10.96 -41.78
N ARG A 58 17.20 10.27 -42.49
CA ARG A 58 17.14 10.10 -43.95
C ARG A 58 15.92 9.29 -44.43
N CYS A 59 15.26 8.55 -43.54
CA CYS A 59 14.06 7.76 -43.82
C CYS A 59 12.76 8.47 -43.43
N LYS A 60 12.79 9.78 -43.12
CA LYS A 60 11.56 10.55 -42.88
C LYS A 60 10.70 10.65 -44.15
N LEU A 61 9.40 10.42 -44.01
CA LEU A 61 8.41 10.65 -45.07
C LEU A 61 8.41 12.11 -45.50
N VAL A 62 8.30 12.36 -46.79
CA VAL A 62 8.22 13.71 -47.34
C VAL A 62 6.76 14.12 -47.43
N ILE A 63 6.43 15.32 -46.95
CA ILE A 63 5.07 15.86 -46.96
C ILE A 63 5.00 17.14 -47.80
N ASP A 64 3.78 17.55 -48.12
CA ASP A 64 3.49 18.77 -48.88
C ASP A 64 4.22 20.01 -48.32
N GLY A 65 4.87 20.77 -49.20
CA GLY A 65 5.70 21.92 -48.85
C GLY A 65 7.15 21.59 -48.47
N ALA A 66 7.60 20.35 -48.66
CA ALA A 66 9.02 19.96 -48.55
C ALA A 66 9.93 20.81 -49.44
N LYS A 67 11.21 20.93 -49.05
CA LYS A 67 12.21 21.73 -49.77
C LYS A 67 13.13 20.86 -50.60
N LEU A 68 13.44 21.35 -51.80
CA LEU A 68 14.25 20.67 -52.80
C LEU A 68 15.52 21.47 -53.08
N HIS A 69 16.56 20.80 -53.55
CA HIS A 69 17.78 21.42 -54.02
C HIS A 69 18.13 20.95 -55.44
N CYS A 70 18.35 21.89 -56.36
CA CYS A 70 18.82 21.66 -57.71
C CYS A 70 20.11 22.47 -57.96
N PRO A 71 21.27 21.84 -58.17
CA PRO A 71 22.53 22.56 -58.38
C PRO A 71 22.60 23.27 -59.74
N SER A 72 21.70 22.96 -60.68
CA SER A 72 21.67 23.56 -62.03
C SER A 72 20.59 24.63 -62.19
N CYS A 73 20.09 25.19 -61.09
CA CYS A 73 19.17 26.32 -61.11
C CYS A 73 19.84 27.56 -60.51
N THR A 74 19.63 28.74 -61.11
CA THR A 74 20.14 30.02 -60.55
C THR A 74 19.57 30.31 -59.16
N ARG A 75 18.39 29.78 -58.83
CA ARG A 75 17.84 29.69 -57.48
C ARG A 75 17.75 28.22 -57.09
N PRO A 76 18.80 27.65 -56.46
CA PRO A 76 18.90 26.21 -56.30
C PRO A 76 17.91 25.63 -55.30
N GLN A 77 17.18 26.44 -54.54
CA GLN A 77 16.14 25.99 -53.61
C GLN A 77 14.77 25.98 -54.29
N GLY A 78 14.06 24.86 -54.17
CA GLY A 78 12.70 24.68 -54.68
C GLY A 78 11.75 24.12 -53.64
N SER A 79 10.49 23.94 -54.03
CA SER A 79 9.45 23.34 -53.21
C SER A 79 8.80 22.15 -53.90
N LEU A 80 8.41 21.18 -53.09
CA LEU A 80 7.58 20.05 -53.50
C LEU A 80 6.12 20.30 -53.09
N SER A 81 5.22 20.20 -54.05
CA SER A 81 3.78 20.26 -53.86
C SER A 81 3.15 18.90 -54.18
N VAL A 82 2.40 18.35 -53.22
CA VAL A 82 1.68 17.09 -53.39
C VAL A 82 0.30 17.39 -53.94
N LEU A 83 0.02 16.93 -55.16
CA LEU A 83 -1.22 17.29 -55.86
C LEU A 83 -2.35 16.28 -55.62
N GLU A 84 -2.01 15.00 -55.47
CA GLU A 84 -2.97 13.95 -55.18
C GLU A 84 -3.49 14.03 -53.75
N ASP A 85 -4.70 13.53 -53.53
CA ASP A 85 -5.31 13.40 -52.20
C ASP A 85 -4.79 12.18 -51.44
N THR A 86 -3.49 12.19 -51.12
CA THR A 86 -2.85 11.15 -50.31
C THR A 86 -3.14 11.34 -48.82
N PRO A 87 -3.16 10.25 -48.01
CA PRO A 87 -3.21 10.33 -46.55
C PRO A 87 -2.20 11.33 -45.97
N THR A 88 -2.60 11.99 -44.90
CA THR A 88 -1.80 13.08 -44.32
C THR A 88 -0.86 12.61 -43.22
N THR A 89 0.37 13.13 -43.20
CA THR A 89 1.29 13.11 -42.06
C THR A 89 1.44 14.54 -41.55
N GLN A 90 1.18 14.79 -40.26
CA GLN A 90 1.17 16.14 -39.68
C GLN A 90 0.25 17.12 -40.43
N ASN A 91 -0.99 16.69 -40.72
CA ASN A 91 -2.00 17.47 -41.45
C ASN A 91 -1.60 17.91 -42.86
N LYS A 92 -0.57 17.31 -43.45
CA LYS A 92 -0.14 17.56 -44.82
C LYS A 92 -0.03 16.26 -45.61
N ARG A 93 -0.38 16.33 -46.90
CA ARG A 93 -0.40 15.19 -47.82
C ARG A 93 1.00 14.59 -47.96
N THR A 94 1.10 13.26 -47.99
CA THR A 94 2.37 12.53 -48.12
C THR A 94 2.78 12.38 -49.59
N ALA A 95 3.97 12.85 -49.94
CA ALA A 95 4.48 12.77 -51.31
C ALA A 95 4.79 11.32 -51.73
N THR A 96 4.52 10.99 -52.98
CA THR A 96 4.80 9.67 -53.58
C THR A 96 5.56 9.80 -54.90
N THR A 97 5.95 8.66 -55.46
CA THR A 97 6.71 8.56 -56.74
C THR A 97 6.08 9.24 -57.95
N ILE A 98 4.79 9.58 -57.90
CA ILE A 98 4.09 10.30 -58.97
C ILE A 98 4.24 11.83 -58.88
N ASP A 99 4.68 12.38 -57.75
CA ASP A 99 4.93 13.82 -57.54
C ASP A 99 6.22 14.25 -58.26
N ARG A 100 6.22 14.16 -59.58
CA ARG A 100 7.34 14.46 -60.49
C ARG A 100 6.92 15.31 -61.68
N SER A 101 5.76 15.95 -61.59
CA SER A 101 5.31 16.90 -62.61
C SER A 101 5.96 18.27 -62.39
N PRO A 102 6.02 19.15 -63.41
CA PRO A 102 6.42 20.55 -63.23
C PRO A 102 5.54 21.33 -62.24
N ALA A 103 4.32 20.85 -61.98
CA ALA A 103 3.44 21.41 -60.97
C ALA A 103 3.79 20.91 -59.55
N SER A 104 4.33 19.70 -59.42
CA SER A 104 4.78 19.14 -58.13
C SER A 104 6.16 19.63 -57.73
N VAL A 105 7.10 19.77 -58.67
CA VAL A 105 8.49 20.16 -58.39
C VAL A 105 8.76 21.56 -58.93
N GLN A 106 8.81 22.54 -58.04
CA GLN A 106 8.80 23.95 -58.40
C GLN A 106 10.12 24.63 -58.03
N PHE A 107 10.74 25.28 -59.02
CA PHE A 107 11.91 26.16 -58.86
C PHE A 107 11.63 27.50 -59.53
N GLU A 108 11.93 28.59 -58.83
CA GLU A 108 11.68 29.96 -59.31
C GLU A 108 12.83 30.56 -60.14
N GLY A 109 13.98 29.90 -60.20
CA GLY A 109 15.12 30.35 -60.99
C GLY A 109 15.12 29.84 -62.42
N ASN A 110 16.15 30.22 -63.16
CA ASN A 110 16.41 29.75 -64.52
C ASN A 110 17.34 28.53 -64.50
N CYS A 111 17.23 27.69 -65.52
CA CYS A 111 18.12 26.54 -65.66
C CYS A 111 19.47 27.01 -66.22
N LEU A 112 20.55 26.74 -65.48
CA LEU A 112 21.93 27.07 -65.88
C LEU A 112 22.39 26.32 -67.13
N LYS A 113 21.72 25.21 -67.49
CA LYS A 113 21.99 24.43 -68.70
C LYS A 113 21.15 24.86 -69.90
N SER A 114 20.21 25.78 -69.73
CA SER A 114 19.51 26.39 -70.87
C SER A 114 20.44 27.36 -71.61
N PRO A 115 20.21 27.62 -72.91
CA PRO A 115 20.97 28.62 -73.65
C PRO A 115 21.01 29.96 -72.91
N ASN A 116 22.22 30.46 -72.62
CA ASN A 116 22.48 31.68 -71.84
C ASN A 116 21.79 31.74 -70.46
N ALA A 117 21.45 30.59 -69.86
CA ALA A 117 20.68 30.50 -68.61
C ALA A 117 19.37 31.31 -68.63
N SER A 118 18.75 31.42 -69.80
CA SER A 118 17.60 32.32 -70.04
C SER A 118 16.24 31.69 -69.74
N LEU A 119 16.14 30.37 -69.70
CA LEU A 119 14.85 29.68 -69.58
C LEU A 119 14.50 29.39 -68.11
N PRO A 120 13.27 29.71 -67.65
CA PRO A 120 12.83 29.43 -66.29
C PRO A 120 12.70 27.93 -66.06
N CYS A 121 13.21 27.42 -64.93
CA CYS A 121 13.17 25.99 -64.60
C CYS A 121 11.75 25.42 -64.67
N LYS A 122 10.76 26.14 -64.15
CA LYS A 122 9.35 25.75 -64.19
C LYS A 122 8.83 25.46 -65.61
N GLY A 123 9.39 26.10 -66.63
CA GLY A 123 8.96 25.92 -68.03
C GLY A 123 9.67 24.79 -68.79
N VAL A 124 10.84 24.35 -68.32
CA VAL A 124 11.69 23.39 -69.06
C VAL A 124 12.01 22.11 -68.28
N ILE A 125 11.68 22.06 -66.99
CA ILE A 125 12.01 20.93 -66.14
C ILE A 125 11.34 19.65 -66.66
N GLN A 126 12.17 18.62 -66.84
CA GLN A 126 11.74 17.26 -67.18
C GLN A 126 12.35 16.33 -66.16
N LEU A 127 11.53 15.50 -65.51
CA LEU A 127 11.97 14.67 -64.39
C LEU A 127 11.94 13.19 -64.75
N GLY A 128 12.98 12.47 -64.34
CA GLY A 128 13.04 11.01 -64.39
C GLY A 128 12.15 10.35 -63.33
N SER A 129 12.51 9.14 -62.94
CA SER A 129 11.85 8.43 -61.83
C SER A 129 12.55 8.73 -60.51
N TRP A 130 11.78 8.90 -59.44
CA TRP A 130 12.31 9.00 -58.08
C TRP A 130 13.08 7.74 -57.69
N GLN A 131 14.22 7.93 -57.03
CA GLN A 131 15.10 6.88 -56.50
C GLN A 131 15.10 6.92 -54.97
N GLU A 132 15.55 5.83 -54.34
CA GLU A 132 15.64 5.69 -52.87
C GLU A 132 14.31 5.99 -52.13
N THR A 133 13.21 5.45 -52.66
CA THR A 133 11.85 5.63 -52.11
C THR A 133 11.55 4.63 -50.98
N GLY A 134 10.42 4.83 -50.29
CA GLY A 134 9.98 3.93 -49.24
C GLY A 134 9.39 2.62 -49.78
N THR A 135 9.43 1.56 -48.98
CA THR A 135 8.87 0.24 -49.35
C THR A 135 7.41 0.07 -48.94
N MET A 136 6.93 0.83 -47.95
CA MET A 136 5.51 0.87 -47.63
C MET A 136 4.74 1.57 -48.76
N LEU A 137 3.47 1.25 -48.96
CA LEU A 137 2.66 1.87 -50.01
C LEU A 137 1.69 2.88 -49.41
N VAL A 138 1.67 4.08 -49.98
CA VAL A 138 0.64 5.10 -49.75
C VAL A 138 -0.23 5.11 -50.99
N GLN A 139 -1.48 4.63 -50.85
CA GLN A 139 -2.41 4.44 -51.99
C GLN A 139 -1.76 3.66 -53.15
N ASN A 140 -1.18 2.50 -52.84
CA ASN A 140 -0.49 1.61 -53.80
C ASN A 140 0.77 2.20 -54.47
N ARG A 141 1.32 3.31 -53.97
CA ARG A 141 2.53 3.96 -54.51
C ARG A 141 3.61 4.08 -53.44
N PRO A 142 4.89 3.88 -53.78
CA PRO A 142 6.00 4.16 -52.88
C PRO A 142 6.04 5.65 -52.47
N PRO A 143 6.13 5.98 -51.17
CA PRO A 143 6.29 7.34 -50.69
C PRO A 143 7.72 7.83 -50.89
N LEU A 144 7.88 9.15 -50.97
CA LEU A 144 9.20 9.77 -50.97
C LEU A 144 9.73 9.86 -49.54
N LEU A 145 11.03 9.61 -49.41
CA LEU A 145 11.79 9.74 -48.17
C LEU A 145 12.74 10.92 -48.28
N LEU A 146 13.26 11.44 -47.16
CA LEU A 146 14.23 12.54 -47.20
C LEU A 146 15.47 12.22 -48.06
N LYS A 147 15.88 10.94 -48.10
CA LYS A 147 16.97 10.47 -48.98
C LYS A 147 16.59 10.34 -50.46
N SER A 148 15.31 10.45 -50.81
CA SER A 148 14.87 10.26 -52.19
C SER A 148 15.41 11.36 -53.10
N THR A 149 15.72 10.99 -54.33
CA THR A 149 16.28 11.89 -55.34
C THR A 149 15.61 11.70 -56.69
N VAL A 150 15.64 12.71 -57.54
CA VAL A 150 15.13 12.64 -58.91
C VAL A 150 16.05 13.37 -59.88
N THR A 151 16.33 12.77 -61.03
CA THR A 151 17.17 13.41 -62.06
C THR A 151 16.34 14.38 -62.89
N CYS A 152 16.83 15.61 -63.04
CA CYS A 152 16.35 16.54 -64.05
C CYS A 152 16.97 16.17 -65.41
N LEU A 153 16.15 15.65 -66.32
CA LEU A 153 16.57 15.21 -67.65
C LEU A 153 16.98 16.38 -68.56
N TYR A 154 16.41 17.56 -68.35
CA TYR A 154 16.81 18.77 -69.07
C TYR A 154 18.16 19.32 -68.58
N GLY A 155 18.31 19.49 -67.26
CA GLY A 155 19.51 20.06 -66.64
C GLY A 155 20.64 19.05 -66.36
N GLY A 156 20.38 17.76 -66.52
CA GLY A 156 21.32 16.66 -66.26
C GLY A 156 21.74 16.48 -64.79
N SER A 157 21.14 17.21 -63.84
CA SER A 157 21.50 17.19 -62.42
C SER A 157 20.50 16.42 -61.56
N VAL A 158 20.99 15.89 -60.45
CA VAL A 158 20.18 15.22 -59.43
C VAL A 158 19.59 16.26 -58.50
N ILE A 159 18.27 16.22 -58.33
CA ILE A 159 17.54 17.02 -57.35
C ILE A 159 17.38 16.20 -56.08
N SER A 160 17.78 16.78 -54.96
CA SER A 160 17.66 16.18 -53.63
C SER A 160 16.59 16.87 -52.79
N ILE A 161 16.05 16.14 -51.82
CA ILE A 161 15.13 16.69 -50.81
C ILE A 161 15.98 17.12 -49.62
N THR A 162 15.90 18.39 -49.25
CA THR A 162 16.73 18.98 -48.18
C THR A 162 15.96 19.19 -46.88
N ASP A 163 14.63 19.28 -46.96
CA ASP A 163 13.71 19.31 -45.82
C ASP A 163 12.48 18.50 -46.19
N CYS A 164 12.18 17.46 -45.41
CA CYS A 164 11.03 16.59 -45.62
C CYS A 164 9.67 17.28 -45.37
N GLY A 165 9.65 18.52 -44.89
CA GLY A 165 8.45 19.29 -44.60
C GLY A 165 7.85 18.98 -43.23
N GLN A 166 8.20 17.84 -42.63
CA GLN A 166 7.80 17.50 -41.25
C GLN A 166 8.40 18.52 -40.29
N ARG A 167 7.63 18.89 -39.27
CA ARG A 167 8.04 19.79 -38.21
C ARG A 167 8.02 19.04 -36.88
N ARG A 168 8.97 19.36 -36.02
CA ARG A 168 8.87 19.03 -34.61
C ARG A 168 8.18 20.19 -33.93
N GLU A 169 6.87 20.29 -34.11
CA GLU A 169 6.08 21.19 -33.28
C GLU A 169 6.04 20.61 -31.88
N VAL A 170 6.83 21.18 -30.98
CA VAL A 170 6.56 21.06 -29.55
C VAL A 170 5.38 22.01 -29.33
N ALA A 171 4.15 21.49 -29.41
CA ALA A 171 3.00 22.25 -28.95
C ALA A 171 3.35 22.83 -27.58
N GLY A 172 3.15 24.15 -27.42
CA GLY A 172 3.68 24.93 -26.30
C GLY A 172 3.68 24.15 -25.00
N LEU A 173 4.84 24.12 -24.34
CA LEU A 173 4.96 23.62 -22.97
C LEU A 173 4.00 24.42 -22.08
N GLU A 174 2.78 23.92 -21.89
CA GLU A 174 2.11 24.15 -20.63
C GLU A 174 3.00 23.51 -19.56
N THR A 175 3.58 24.34 -18.70
CA THR A 175 4.39 23.94 -17.54
C THR A 175 3.54 23.28 -16.44
N ARG A 176 2.44 22.61 -16.80
CA ARG A 176 1.79 21.58 -16.00
C ARG A 176 2.19 20.23 -16.57
N GLY A 177 3.23 19.66 -15.98
CA GLY A 177 3.87 18.42 -16.43
C GLY A 177 2.86 17.34 -16.85
N ALA A 178 2.82 17.05 -18.15
CA ALA A 178 2.31 15.76 -18.60
C ALA A 178 3.21 14.69 -17.97
N PRO A 179 2.64 13.65 -17.31
CA PRO A 179 3.45 12.58 -16.77
C PRO A 179 4.23 11.95 -17.92
N LEU A 180 5.54 11.83 -17.76
CA LEU A 180 6.32 10.87 -18.53
C LEU A 180 5.52 9.55 -18.55
N PRO A 181 5.43 8.82 -19.68
CA PRO A 181 5.04 7.42 -19.59
C PRO A 181 5.98 6.82 -18.57
N LEU A 182 5.42 6.47 -17.41
CA LEU A 182 6.19 5.98 -16.29
C LEU A 182 7.02 4.83 -16.86
N PRO A 183 8.33 4.74 -16.57
CA PRO A 183 9.02 3.48 -16.82
C PRO A 183 8.09 2.40 -16.28
N GLN A 184 7.81 1.33 -17.04
CA GLN A 184 7.01 0.23 -16.53
C GLN A 184 7.79 -0.39 -15.37
N THR A 185 7.68 0.23 -14.21
CA THR A 185 8.32 -0.20 -12.99
C THR A 185 7.37 -1.21 -12.40
N ARG A 186 7.94 -2.32 -11.93
CA ARG A 186 7.24 -3.25 -11.05
C ARG A 186 6.79 -2.58 -9.74
N TYR A 187 7.32 -1.40 -9.45
CA TYR A 187 7.04 -0.64 -8.22
C TYR A 187 5.65 -0.01 -8.29
N ARG A 188 4.95 -0.06 -7.17
CA ARG A 188 3.61 0.50 -7.03
C ARG A 188 3.54 1.27 -5.71
N ASN A 189 2.83 2.38 -5.69
CA ASN A 189 2.60 3.14 -4.48
C ASN A 189 1.75 2.35 -3.49
N GLY A 190 2.00 2.57 -2.19
CA GLY A 190 1.24 1.97 -1.11
C GLY A 190 2.11 1.41 0.02
N TYR A 191 1.45 0.73 0.95
CA TYR A 191 2.05 0.09 2.11
C TYR A 191 2.06 -1.43 1.95
N TYR A 192 3.22 -2.03 2.18
CA TYR A 192 3.46 -3.45 1.95
C TYR A 192 3.62 -4.19 3.27
N TYR A 193 2.84 -5.26 3.42
CA TYR A 193 2.84 -6.12 4.58
C TYR A 193 3.00 -7.57 4.18
N LEU A 194 3.57 -8.36 5.07
CA LEU A 194 3.48 -9.82 5.01
C LEU A 194 2.09 -10.27 5.47
N GLU A 195 1.65 -11.46 5.04
CA GLU A 195 0.37 -12.06 5.46
C GLU A 195 0.26 -12.19 6.99
N ASN A 196 1.40 -12.31 7.69
CA ASN A 196 1.44 -12.34 9.15
C ASN A 196 1.25 -10.97 9.83
N GLY A 197 1.02 -9.90 9.08
CA GLY A 197 0.84 -8.54 9.58
C GLY A 197 2.11 -7.73 9.80
N SER A 198 3.30 -8.28 9.52
CA SER A 198 4.56 -7.53 9.61
C SER A 198 4.70 -6.55 8.46
N PHE A 199 5.13 -5.32 8.77
CA PHE A 199 5.42 -4.32 7.75
C PHE A 199 6.72 -4.64 7.01
N VAL A 200 6.74 -4.35 5.71
CA VAL A 200 7.93 -4.50 4.87
C VAL A 200 8.46 -3.13 4.48
N ALA A 201 7.69 -2.37 3.69
CA ALA A 201 8.07 -1.02 3.27
C ALA A 201 6.84 -0.21 2.83
N SER A 202 7.03 1.08 2.60
CA SER A 202 6.04 1.96 1.96
C SER A 202 6.68 2.66 0.78
N ILE A 203 5.90 2.86 -0.28
CA ILE A 203 6.33 3.52 -1.50
C ILE A 203 5.39 4.69 -1.77
N ALA A 204 5.95 5.89 -1.88
CA ALA A 204 5.23 7.11 -2.18
C ALA A 204 6.03 7.94 -3.19
N ASP A 205 5.87 7.59 -4.47
CA ASP A 205 6.53 8.24 -5.60
C ASP A 205 5.48 8.60 -6.65
N ALA A 206 5.42 9.87 -7.05
CA ALA A 206 4.48 10.34 -8.07
C ALA A 206 4.67 9.64 -9.43
N GLY A 207 5.86 9.05 -9.65
CA GLY A 207 6.22 8.29 -10.82
C GLY A 207 5.80 6.81 -10.81
N TYR A 208 5.12 6.32 -9.76
CA TYR A 208 4.64 4.93 -9.71
C TYR A 208 3.11 4.83 -9.74
N PRO A 209 2.53 3.77 -10.34
CA PRO A 209 1.09 3.54 -10.32
C PRO A 209 0.59 3.22 -8.90
N GLY A 210 -0.73 3.27 -8.71
CA GLY A 210 -1.37 3.02 -7.41
C GLY A 210 -1.44 4.27 -6.53
N ALA A 211 -2.24 4.21 -5.46
CA ALA A 211 -2.35 5.31 -4.52
C ALA A 211 -1.41 5.12 -3.32
N PHE A 212 -0.90 6.21 -2.75
CA PHE A 212 0.00 6.17 -1.59
C PHE A 212 -0.59 5.46 -0.37
N GLU A 213 -1.92 5.45 -0.25
CA GLU A 213 -2.67 4.85 0.85
C GLU A 213 -3.16 3.43 0.54
N ASP A 214 -2.85 2.86 -0.63
CA ASP A 214 -3.23 1.47 -0.90
C ASP A 214 -2.46 0.51 0.02
N VAL A 215 -3.09 -0.60 0.40
CA VAL A 215 -2.48 -1.64 1.24
C VAL A 215 -2.29 -2.91 0.44
N TYR A 216 -1.10 -3.49 0.50
CA TYR A 216 -0.75 -4.73 -0.20
C TYR A 216 -0.25 -5.80 0.77
N ILE A 217 -0.65 -7.04 0.53
CA ILE A 217 -0.02 -8.23 1.11
C ILE A 217 1.02 -8.74 0.11
N CYS A 218 2.23 -9.08 0.55
CA CYS A 218 3.31 -9.58 -0.30
C CYS A 218 4.12 -10.69 0.40
N LYS A 219 5.00 -11.33 -0.37
CA LYS A 219 6.09 -12.17 0.16
C LYS A 219 7.40 -11.39 0.21
N LYS A 220 8.28 -11.79 1.13
CA LYS A 220 9.67 -11.30 1.16
C LYS A 220 10.55 -12.07 0.18
N ILE A 221 11.55 -11.39 -0.38
CA ILE A 221 12.65 -12.01 -1.12
C ILE A 221 13.72 -12.44 -0.10
N ALA A 222 14.27 -13.65 -0.26
CA ALA A 222 15.20 -14.27 0.70
C ALA A 222 16.67 -13.81 0.56
N ASP A 223 16.93 -12.79 -0.25
CA ASP A 223 18.28 -12.40 -0.68
C ASP A 223 18.95 -11.47 0.36
N PRO A 224 20.08 -11.88 0.97
CA PRO A 224 20.77 -11.12 2.02
C PRO A 224 21.44 -9.83 1.52
N ASP A 225 21.64 -9.65 0.20
CA ASP A 225 22.34 -8.49 -0.35
C ASP A 225 21.43 -7.24 -0.50
N ARG A 226 20.17 -7.34 -0.09
CA ARG A 226 19.17 -6.27 -0.24
C ARG A 226 19.24 -5.27 0.91
N SER A 227 19.92 -4.15 0.65
CA SER A 227 20.17 -3.09 1.63
C SER A 227 18.97 -2.19 1.95
N LYS A 228 17.92 -2.14 1.12
CA LYS A 228 16.74 -1.30 1.32
C LYS A 228 15.47 -2.12 1.51
N ASP A 229 14.56 -1.64 2.37
CA ASP A 229 13.29 -2.30 2.67
C ASP A 229 12.42 -2.57 1.43
N ILE A 230 12.42 -1.64 0.46
CA ILE A 230 11.70 -1.79 -0.81
C ILE A 230 12.20 -2.98 -1.64
N ASP A 231 13.49 -3.30 -1.56
CA ASP A 231 14.08 -4.41 -2.29
C ASP A 231 13.63 -5.74 -1.68
N GLN A 232 13.24 -5.78 -0.40
CA GLN A 232 12.74 -7.01 0.22
C GLN A 232 11.35 -7.43 -0.30
N ILE A 233 10.63 -6.58 -1.04
CA ILE A 233 9.29 -6.87 -1.57
C ILE A 233 9.38 -7.74 -2.83
N ASN A 234 8.67 -8.88 -2.83
CA ASN A 234 8.40 -9.63 -4.05
C ASN A 234 7.16 -9.06 -4.78
N PHE A 235 7.40 -8.17 -5.74
CA PHE A 235 6.36 -7.47 -6.51
C PHE A 235 5.47 -8.41 -7.35
N ASP A 236 5.92 -9.61 -7.68
CA ASP A 236 5.13 -10.59 -8.44
C ASP A 236 4.08 -11.30 -7.55
N THR A 237 4.17 -11.09 -6.24
CA THR A 237 3.29 -11.73 -5.24
C THR A 237 2.34 -10.76 -4.55
N ILE A 238 2.32 -9.50 -4.97
CA ILE A 238 1.52 -8.47 -4.29
C ILE A 238 0.04 -8.74 -4.54
N SER A 239 -0.74 -8.70 -3.47
CA SER A 239 -2.20 -8.75 -3.51
C SER A 239 -2.73 -7.45 -2.93
N HIS A 240 -3.49 -6.71 -3.74
CA HIS A 240 -4.16 -5.49 -3.28
C HIS A 240 -5.26 -5.88 -2.28
N VAL A 241 -5.22 -5.28 -1.09
CA VAL A 241 -6.21 -5.51 -0.04
C VAL A 241 -7.46 -4.70 -0.35
N LEU A 242 -8.58 -5.40 -0.51
CA LEU A 242 -9.88 -4.82 -0.82
C LEU A 242 -10.89 -5.18 0.28
N ASP A 243 -11.85 -4.30 0.55
CA ASP A 243 -13.05 -4.58 1.35
C ASP A 243 -14.26 -4.48 0.42
N GLU A 244 -14.95 -5.59 0.18
CA GLU A 244 -16.08 -5.68 -0.77
C GLU A 244 -15.73 -5.10 -2.17
N GLY A 245 -14.53 -5.40 -2.67
CA GLY A 245 -14.04 -4.93 -3.97
C GLY A 245 -13.52 -3.49 -4.01
N VAL A 246 -13.56 -2.76 -2.89
CA VAL A 246 -13.06 -1.38 -2.79
C VAL A 246 -11.65 -1.36 -2.17
N PRO A 247 -10.68 -0.61 -2.72
CA PRO A 247 -9.35 -0.46 -2.15
C PRO A 247 -9.37 -0.05 -0.67
N PHE A 248 -8.74 -0.86 0.17
CA PHE A 248 -8.67 -0.59 1.61
C PHE A 248 -7.53 0.38 1.90
N ARG A 249 -7.85 1.52 2.53
CA ARG A 249 -6.88 2.60 2.76
C ARG A 249 -6.04 2.37 4.02
N HIS A 250 -4.75 2.66 3.96
CA HIS A 250 -3.80 2.46 5.06
C HIS A 250 -4.17 3.24 6.32
N ALA A 251 -4.63 4.47 6.16
CA ALA A 251 -5.21 5.27 7.23
C ALA A 251 -6.29 4.55 8.03
N ASP A 252 -7.18 3.83 7.35
CA ASP A 252 -8.31 3.12 7.95
C ASP A 252 -7.86 1.77 8.51
N PHE A 253 -7.01 1.05 7.79
CA PHE A 253 -6.34 -0.16 8.26
C PHE A 253 -5.59 0.06 9.59
N SER A 254 -4.82 1.15 9.68
CA SER A 254 -4.05 1.49 10.88
C SER A 254 -4.95 1.93 12.05
N PHE A 255 -6.07 2.57 11.75
CA PHE A 255 -7.09 2.93 12.75
C PHE A 255 -7.79 1.69 13.31
N ILE A 256 -8.24 0.79 12.42
CA ILE A 256 -8.94 -0.44 12.82
C ILE A 256 -8.00 -1.32 13.63
N ALA A 257 -6.73 -1.45 13.21
CA ALA A 257 -5.71 -2.18 13.97
C ALA A 257 -5.49 -1.58 15.36
N TYR A 258 -5.56 -0.26 15.49
CA TYR A 258 -5.45 0.42 16.79
C TYR A 258 -6.62 0.07 17.70
N VAL A 259 -7.85 0.16 17.19
CA VAL A 259 -9.05 -0.15 17.98
C VAL A 259 -9.03 -1.62 18.41
N ILE A 260 -8.80 -2.56 17.49
CA ILE A 260 -8.71 -3.99 17.82
C ILE A 260 -7.64 -4.26 18.90
N ALA A 261 -6.46 -3.65 18.78
CA ALA A 261 -5.40 -3.80 19.76
C ALA A 261 -5.76 -3.27 21.17
N HIS A 262 -6.63 -2.27 21.27
CA HIS A 262 -7.04 -1.67 22.55
C HIS A 262 -8.31 -2.31 23.14
N GLU A 263 -9.13 -2.96 22.32
CA GLU A 263 -10.27 -3.77 22.77
C GLU A 263 -9.82 -5.15 23.28
N ALA A 264 -8.71 -5.69 22.76
CA ALA A 264 -8.19 -6.98 23.17
C ALA A 264 -7.55 -6.97 24.57
N GLY A 265 -7.67 -8.08 25.29
CA GLY A 265 -7.01 -8.27 26.59
C GLY A 265 -5.50 -8.51 26.49
N GLY A 266 -4.99 -8.80 25.30
CA GLY A 266 -3.58 -9.06 25.03
C GLY A 266 -3.29 -9.49 23.60
N ALA A 267 -2.12 -10.09 23.37
CA ALA A 267 -1.68 -10.55 22.06
C ALA A 267 -2.21 -11.95 21.68
N ASP A 268 -3.45 -12.27 22.06
CA ASP A 268 -4.10 -13.53 21.68
C ASP A 268 -4.65 -13.42 20.26
N PHE A 269 -4.13 -14.23 19.34
CA PHE A 269 -4.48 -14.10 17.93
C PHE A 269 -5.94 -14.50 17.63
N LEU A 270 -6.51 -15.42 18.40
CA LEU A 270 -7.89 -15.83 18.21
C LEU A 270 -8.84 -14.72 18.67
N GLU A 271 -8.60 -14.09 19.82
CA GLU A 271 -9.34 -12.93 20.31
C GLU A 271 -9.29 -11.77 19.33
N LEU A 272 -8.09 -11.41 18.85
CA LEU A 272 -7.90 -10.35 17.85
C LEU A 272 -8.65 -10.67 16.54
N SER A 273 -8.63 -11.93 16.11
CA SER A 273 -9.40 -12.39 14.95
C SER A 273 -10.90 -12.25 15.21
N CYS A 274 -11.39 -12.70 16.36
CA CYS A 274 -12.81 -12.63 16.70
C CYS A 274 -13.31 -11.17 16.81
N LEU A 275 -12.51 -10.26 17.39
CA LEU A 275 -12.79 -8.82 17.41
C LEU A 275 -12.87 -8.23 16.00
N ALA A 276 -11.94 -8.62 15.13
CA ALA A 276 -11.93 -8.16 13.74
C ALA A 276 -13.19 -8.62 13.00
N PHE A 277 -13.51 -9.92 13.04
CA PHE A 277 -14.69 -10.47 12.39
C PHE A 277 -15.99 -9.90 12.97
N ALA A 278 -16.14 -9.86 14.30
CA ALA A 278 -17.37 -9.36 14.92
C ALA A 278 -17.66 -7.89 14.57
N SER A 279 -16.64 -7.04 14.60
CA SER A 279 -16.81 -5.63 14.22
C SER A 279 -17.04 -5.44 12.72
N HIS A 280 -16.40 -6.23 11.85
CA HIS A 280 -16.68 -6.19 10.41
C HIS A 280 -18.09 -6.68 10.10
N ASN A 281 -18.52 -7.81 10.67
CA ASN A 281 -19.86 -8.37 10.55
C ASN A 281 -20.94 -7.37 10.93
N GLU A 282 -20.76 -6.63 12.03
CA GLU A 282 -21.72 -5.58 12.43
C GLU A 282 -21.71 -4.39 11.46
N ALA A 283 -20.54 -4.00 10.95
CA ALA A 283 -20.43 -2.94 9.96
C ALA A 283 -21.15 -3.33 8.65
N MET A 284 -21.05 -4.60 8.25
CA MET A 284 -21.78 -5.19 7.13
C MET A 284 -23.29 -5.21 7.38
N LYS A 285 -23.70 -5.68 8.56
CA LYS A 285 -25.12 -5.76 8.97
C LYS A 285 -25.81 -4.40 8.97
N ARG A 286 -25.13 -3.34 9.42
CA ARG A 286 -25.66 -1.97 9.44
C ARG A 286 -25.72 -1.30 8.07
N LYS A 287 -25.17 -1.92 7.01
CA LYS A 287 -25.13 -1.39 5.64
C LYS A 287 -24.57 0.05 5.57
N LEU A 288 -23.54 0.34 6.37
CA LEU A 288 -22.90 1.65 6.36
C LEU A 288 -22.20 1.89 5.00
N LYS A 289 -22.08 3.16 4.58
CA LYS A 289 -21.44 3.58 3.31
C LYS A 289 -19.91 3.37 3.36
N ALA A 290 -19.16 3.93 2.40
CA ALA A 290 -17.70 3.80 2.30
C ALA A 290 -16.98 3.95 3.67
N ASN A 291 -15.94 3.15 3.88
CA ASN A 291 -15.20 3.03 5.15
C ASN A 291 -16.06 2.57 6.34
N ARG A 292 -17.08 1.74 6.08
CA ARG A 292 -18.07 1.23 7.05
C ARG A 292 -17.47 0.73 8.35
N TRP A 293 -16.37 -0.03 8.27
CA TRP A 293 -15.76 -0.66 9.43
C TRP A 293 -15.15 0.38 10.38
N LYS A 294 -14.38 1.32 9.84
CA LYS A 294 -13.88 2.46 10.60
C LYS A 294 -15.02 3.32 11.13
N THR A 295 -16.02 3.62 10.31
CA THR A 295 -17.19 4.42 10.71
C THR A 295 -17.88 3.80 11.93
N LEU A 296 -18.12 2.49 11.92
CA LEU A 296 -18.67 1.77 13.08
C LEU A 296 -17.77 1.93 14.31
N LEU A 297 -16.48 1.62 14.20
CA LEU A 297 -15.54 1.66 15.33
C LEU A 297 -15.27 3.07 15.87
N ASN A 298 -15.65 4.11 15.11
CA ASN A 298 -15.62 5.50 15.54
C ASN A 298 -16.90 5.95 16.25
N THR A 299 -17.90 5.07 16.38
CA THR A 299 -19.11 5.32 17.21
C THR A 299 -18.94 4.76 18.62
N GLY A 300 -19.98 4.93 19.46
CA GLY A 300 -20.07 4.29 20.77
C GLY A 300 -20.09 2.74 20.75
N TYR A 301 -20.04 2.12 19.57
CA TYR A 301 -19.80 0.68 19.43
C TYR A 301 -18.45 0.24 20.03
N SER A 302 -17.42 1.09 19.98
CA SER A 302 -16.12 0.84 20.61
C SER A 302 -15.83 1.92 21.65
N SER A 303 -15.48 1.49 22.86
CA SER A 303 -15.22 2.38 24.01
C SER A 303 -13.82 2.99 24.02
N VAL A 304 -12.92 2.50 23.15
CA VAL A 304 -11.51 2.93 23.08
C VAL A 304 -11.41 4.44 22.90
N MET A 305 -10.77 5.11 23.85
CA MET A 305 -10.44 6.54 23.80
C MET A 305 -9.04 6.77 24.40
N PRO A 306 -8.20 7.65 23.80
CA PRO A 306 -8.44 8.35 22.54
C PRO A 306 -8.38 7.41 21.33
N LYS A 307 -9.07 7.74 20.24
CA LYS A 307 -8.94 7.01 18.97
C LYS A 307 -7.62 7.38 18.30
N GLY A 308 -6.87 6.38 17.82
CA GLY A 308 -5.53 6.54 17.26
C GLY A 308 -5.27 5.70 16.03
N ARG A 309 -3.99 5.52 15.68
CA ARG A 309 -3.52 4.66 14.59
C ARG A 309 -2.29 3.88 15.04
N VAL A 310 -2.20 2.63 14.61
CA VAL A 310 -0.97 1.84 14.77
C VAL A 310 0.06 2.32 13.74
N PRO A 311 1.28 2.71 14.17
CA PRO A 311 2.35 3.02 13.22
C PRO A 311 2.70 1.80 12.37
N ALA A 312 2.89 2.00 11.06
CA ALA A 312 3.20 0.91 10.13
C ALA A 312 4.43 0.11 10.57
N MET A 313 5.50 0.80 10.94
CA MET A 313 6.77 0.24 11.42
C MET A 313 6.68 -0.51 12.76
N SER A 314 5.53 -0.48 13.45
CA SER A 314 5.45 -1.08 14.78
C SER A 314 5.56 -2.60 14.71
N THR A 315 6.57 -3.13 15.40
CA THR A 315 6.90 -4.55 15.52
C THR A 315 6.34 -5.19 16.79
N ARG A 316 5.59 -4.45 17.63
CA ARG A 316 4.93 -5.01 18.82
C ARG A 316 4.02 -6.16 18.40
N THR A 317 4.14 -7.32 19.06
CA THR A 317 3.38 -8.54 18.73
C THR A 317 1.88 -8.28 18.61
N LEU A 318 1.30 -7.54 19.56
CA LEU A 318 -0.12 -7.13 19.53
C LEU A 318 -0.49 -6.39 18.24
N HIS A 319 0.33 -5.44 17.79
CA HIS A 319 0.08 -4.65 16.59
C HIS A 319 0.22 -5.49 15.32
N VAL A 320 1.22 -6.36 15.26
CA VAL A 320 1.43 -7.31 14.14
C VAL A 320 0.23 -8.25 14.03
N LEU A 321 -0.19 -8.86 15.15
CA LEU A 321 -1.33 -9.77 15.17
C LEU A 321 -2.67 -9.07 14.90
N SER A 322 -2.84 -7.82 15.32
CA SER A 322 -4.04 -7.03 14.99
C SER A 322 -4.16 -6.79 13.49
N ARG A 323 -3.05 -6.46 12.82
CA ARG A 323 -3.00 -6.34 11.35
C ARG A 323 -3.27 -7.67 10.65
N LYS A 324 -2.69 -8.76 11.16
CA LYS A 324 -2.96 -10.12 10.68
C LYS A 324 -4.43 -10.51 10.78
N ALA A 325 -5.08 -10.15 11.89
CA ALA A 325 -6.50 -10.40 12.11
C ALA A 325 -7.37 -9.67 11.07
N ILE A 326 -7.05 -8.41 10.76
CA ILE A 326 -7.74 -7.66 9.70
C ILE A 326 -7.52 -8.30 8.34
N PHE A 327 -6.31 -8.76 8.02
CA PHE A 327 -6.07 -9.48 6.76
C PHE A 327 -6.88 -10.76 6.65
N ARG A 328 -7.12 -11.51 7.73
CA ARG A 328 -8.01 -12.68 7.68
C ARG A 328 -9.41 -12.31 7.21
N VAL A 329 -9.96 -11.22 7.72
CA VAL A 329 -11.28 -10.71 7.31
C VAL A 329 -11.26 -10.33 5.81
N LEU A 330 -10.31 -9.48 5.41
CA LEU A 330 -10.27 -8.90 4.06
C LEU A 330 -9.84 -9.88 2.97
N THR A 331 -9.20 -10.99 3.32
CA THR A 331 -8.82 -12.05 2.38
C THR A 331 -9.83 -13.21 2.36
N GLY A 332 -10.99 -13.06 3.02
CA GLY A 332 -12.07 -14.04 2.98
C GLY A 332 -11.74 -15.37 3.68
N LYS A 333 -10.92 -15.34 4.74
CA LYS A 333 -10.70 -16.53 5.57
C LYS A 333 -11.95 -16.83 6.40
N ASP A 334 -12.07 -18.07 6.86
CA ASP A 334 -13.20 -18.50 7.69
C ASP A 334 -13.35 -17.64 8.95
N ASP A 335 -14.59 -17.18 9.17
CA ASP A 335 -15.01 -16.43 10.36
C ASP A 335 -15.09 -17.37 11.58
N PRO A 336 -14.16 -17.27 12.55
CA PRO A 336 -14.16 -18.13 13.73
C PRO A 336 -15.33 -17.84 14.68
N THR A 337 -16.03 -16.71 14.51
CA THR A 337 -17.12 -16.28 15.38
C THR A 337 -18.49 -16.78 14.94
N SER A 338 -18.59 -17.47 13.79
CA SER A 338 -19.86 -17.93 13.24
C SER A 338 -20.91 -16.81 13.07
N GLY A 339 -20.45 -15.62 12.65
CA GLY A 339 -21.31 -14.46 12.41
C GLY A 339 -21.66 -13.69 13.68
N ALA A 340 -20.79 -13.65 14.69
CA ALA A 340 -20.97 -12.75 15.83
C ALA A 340 -20.90 -11.29 15.37
N THR A 341 -21.55 -10.38 16.10
CA THR A 341 -21.65 -8.95 15.77
C THR A 341 -21.27 -8.01 16.92
N PHE A 342 -20.92 -8.53 18.09
CA PHE A 342 -20.38 -7.78 19.22
C PHE A 342 -19.76 -8.75 20.22
N TRP A 343 -19.08 -8.19 21.21
CA TRP A 343 -18.40 -8.92 22.27
C TRP A 343 -18.61 -8.24 23.62
N ASP A 344 -18.30 -8.97 24.69
CA ASP A 344 -18.12 -8.41 26.02
C ASP A 344 -16.83 -8.94 26.66
N GLY A 345 -16.22 -8.13 27.54
CA GLY A 345 -15.03 -8.48 28.30
C GLY A 345 -15.37 -9.03 29.68
N THR A 346 -14.38 -9.05 30.59
CA THR A 346 -14.53 -9.57 31.97
C THR A 346 -15.70 -8.94 32.75
N ASP A 347 -16.06 -7.70 32.43
CA ASP A 347 -17.11 -6.94 33.10
C ASP A 347 -18.50 -7.56 32.95
N PHE A 348 -18.76 -8.33 31.88
CA PHE A 348 -20.01 -9.09 31.74
C PHE A 348 -20.13 -10.20 32.79
N LEU A 349 -19.07 -11.00 33.00
CA LEU A 349 -19.04 -11.99 34.07
C LEU A 349 -19.04 -11.35 35.45
N ALA A 350 -18.34 -10.22 35.61
CA ALA A 350 -18.19 -9.55 36.89
C ALA A 350 -19.50 -8.94 37.38
N HIS A 351 -20.29 -8.34 36.49
CA HIS A 351 -21.50 -7.63 36.89
C HIS A 351 -22.76 -8.51 36.85
N GLY A 352 -22.85 -9.47 35.93
CA GLY A 352 -24.06 -10.31 35.76
C GLY A 352 -25.32 -9.46 35.63
N ASN A 353 -26.42 -9.89 36.27
CA ASN A 353 -27.63 -9.10 36.49
C ASN A 353 -27.79 -8.68 37.96
N SER A 354 -26.90 -9.10 38.86
CA SER A 354 -27.07 -8.91 40.30
C SER A 354 -26.24 -7.79 40.91
N GLU A 355 -25.10 -7.41 40.30
CA GLU A 355 -24.15 -6.48 40.93
C GLU A 355 -24.48 -5.01 40.68
N LEU A 356 -24.44 -4.19 41.74
CA LEU A 356 -24.53 -2.74 41.62
C LEU A 356 -23.20 -2.16 41.12
N LYS A 357 -23.26 -1.48 39.98
CA LYS A 357 -22.10 -0.83 39.35
C LYS A 357 -21.81 0.53 39.98
N PRO A 358 -20.61 1.11 39.78
CA PRO A 358 -20.25 2.42 40.34
C PRO A 358 -21.11 3.60 39.86
N ASN A 359 -22.03 3.39 38.91
CA ASN A 359 -22.98 4.38 38.40
C ASN A 359 -24.42 4.13 38.90
N ASN A 360 -24.58 3.35 39.97
CA ASN A 360 -25.86 2.94 40.57
C ASN A 360 -26.79 2.15 39.63
N LYS A 361 -26.25 1.62 38.53
CA LYS A 361 -26.97 0.69 37.67
C LYS A 361 -26.70 -0.74 38.10
N ILE A 362 -27.74 -1.53 38.26
CA ILE A 362 -27.65 -2.96 38.52
C ILE A 362 -27.31 -3.68 37.20
N GLY A 363 -26.35 -4.61 37.26
CA GLY A 363 -26.04 -5.56 36.20
C GLY A 363 -25.43 -4.97 34.93
N SER A 364 -25.06 -5.87 34.01
CA SER A 364 -24.68 -5.54 32.65
C SER A 364 -25.90 -5.11 31.85
N ASN A 365 -25.72 -4.14 30.94
CA ASN A 365 -26.80 -3.64 30.09
C ASN A 365 -27.41 -4.74 29.21
N LYS A 366 -26.67 -5.83 28.94
CA LYS A 366 -27.16 -6.96 28.13
C LYS A 366 -28.42 -7.60 28.72
N PHE A 367 -28.57 -7.62 30.04
CA PHE A 367 -29.74 -8.18 30.71
C PHE A 367 -30.99 -7.28 30.57
N ASP A 368 -30.84 -6.01 30.19
CA ASP A 368 -31.96 -5.10 29.90
C ASP A 368 -32.26 -4.98 28.39
N GLU A 369 -31.24 -5.17 27.56
CA GLU A 369 -31.30 -4.90 26.11
C GLU A 369 -31.96 -6.04 25.33
N TYR A 370 -31.85 -7.28 25.82
CA TYR A 370 -32.18 -8.48 25.06
C TYR A 370 -33.28 -9.31 25.72
N LYS A 371 -33.91 -10.18 24.92
CA LYS A 371 -34.97 -11.10 25.35
C LYS A 371 -34.44 -12.18 26.27
N PHE A 372 -33.30 -12.75 25.89
CA PHE A 372 -32.61 -13.80 26.62
C PHE A 372 -31.12 -13.72 26.32
N ILE A 373 -30.34 -14.32 27.20
CA ILE A 373 -28.91 -14.57 27.04
C ILE A 373 -28.72 -16.08 27.13
N GLU A 374 -27.99 -16.66 26.18
CA GLU A 374 -27.59 -18.06 26.27
C GLU A 374 -26.09 -18.23 25.96
N ILE A 375 -25.45 -19.12 26.71
CA ILE A 375 -24.03 -19.43 26.55
C ILE A 375 -23.84 -20.94 26.57
N PRO A 376 -23.26 -21.53 25.52
CA PRO A 376 -22.92 -22.94 25.55
C PRO A 376 -21.97 -23.28 26.70
N GLY A 377 -22.20 -24.40 27.40
CA GLY A 377 -21.38 -24.75 28.56
C GLY A 377 -19.88 -24.82 28.28
N ASN A 378 -19.48 -25.30 27.11
CA ASN A 378 -18.08 -25.29 26.67
C ASN A 378 -17.54 -23.87 26.45
N VAL A 379 -18.32 -22.99 25.82
CA VAL A 379 -17.97 -21.58 25.61
C VAL A 379 -17.86 -20.84 26.95
N TYR A 380 -18.83 -21.04 27.85
CA TYR A 380 -18.80 -20.46 29.19
C TYR A 380 -17.57 -20.91 29.98
N ARG A 381 -17.29 -22.22 30.03
CA ARG A 381 -16.12 -22.73 30.77
C ARG A 381 -14.82 -22.16 30.24
N HIS A 382 -14.67 -22.07 28.91
CA HIS A 382 -13.48 -21.47 28.31
C HIS A 382 -13.34 -19.99 28.69
N TYR A 383 -14.44 -19.23 28.57
CA TYR A 383 -14.49 -17.82 28.91
C TYR A 383 -14.21 -17.55 30.41
N ALA A 384 -14.87 -18.28 31.31
CA ALA A 384 -14.68 -18.15 32.75
C ALA A 384 -13.24 -18.50 33.16
N ALA A 385 -12.67 -19.57 32.60
CA ALA A 385 -11.29 -19.99 32.90
C ALA A 385 -10.22 -18.99 32.42
N ALA A 386 -10.50 -18.25 31.34
CA ALA A 386 -9.58 -17.24 30.81
C ALA A 386 -9.61 -15.91 31.59
N ASN A 387 -10.63 -15.70 32.43
CA ASN A 387 -10.81 -14.48 33.22
C ASN A 387 -10.26 -14.63 34.65
N THR A 388 -9.90 -13.49 35.25
CA THR A 388 -9.45 -13.45 36.65
C THR A 388 -10.63 -13.63 37.59
N GLN A 389 -10.41 -14.22 38.76
CA GLN A 389 -11.44 -14.43 39.80
C GLN A 389 -12.01 -13.14 40.40
N LYS A 390 -11.42 -11.99 40.07
CA LYS A 390 -11.87 -10.66 40.49
C LYS A 390 -11.76 -9.66 39.35
N TYR A 391 -12.69 -8.73 39.31
CA TYR A 391 -12.67 -7.55 38.43
C TYR A 391 -12.67 -6.29 39.27
N VAL A 392 -11.70 -5.39 39.04
CA VAL A 392 -11.50 -4.19 39.87
C VAL A 392 -11.67 -2.94 39.03
N THR A 393 -12.55 -2.04 39.47
CA THR A 393 -12.82 -0.77 38.78
C THR A 393 -12.76 0.42 39.74
N ALA A 394 -12.78 1.64 39.20
CA ALA A 394 -12.80 2.86 40.00
C ALA A 394 -14.11 2.99 40.77
N ASP A 395 -14.01 3.33 42.06
CA ASP A 395 -15.16 3.71 42.88
C ASP A 395 -15.34 5.23 42.81
N LYS A 396 -16.54 5.67 42.41
CA LYS A 396 -16.91 7.09 42.37
C LYS A 396 -17.63 7.55 43.65
N GLY A 397 -17.90 6.65 44.60
CA GLY A 397 -18.64 6.94 45.82
C GLY A 397 -20.11 7.28 45.57
N LEU A 398 -20.70 6.76 44.48
CA LEU A 398 -22.09 7.05 44.11
C LEU A 398 -23.11 6.14 44.81
N HIS A 399 -22.68 4.99 45.33
CA HIS A 399 -23.46 4.14 46.23
C HIS A 399 -22.74 3.90 47.55
N THR A 400 -23.53 3.76 48.62
CA THR A 400 -23.06 3.55 50.00
C THR A 400 -23.27 2.11 50.40
N LEU A 401 -22.62 1.66 51.49
CA LEU A 401 -22.85 0.33 52.07
C LEU A 401 -24.33 0.03 52.33
N ASP A 402 -25.12 1.04 52.69
CA ASP A 402 -26.56 0.88 53.00
C ASP A 402 -27.44 0.75 51.73
N THR A 403 -26.92 1.18 50.58
CA THR A 403 -27.62 1.14 49.29
C THR A 403 -27.02 0.12 48.33
N ASP A 404 -26.03 -0.63 48.80
CA ASP A 404 -25.27 -1.57 48.00
C ASP A 404 -26.07 -2.85 47.68
N ARG A 405 -25.79 -3.45 46.53
CA ARG A 405 -26.38 -4.73 46.09
C ARG A 405 -25.35 -5.57 45.37
N GLY A 406 -25.34 -6.86 45.69
CA GLY A 406 -24.41 -7.84 45.13
C GLY A 406 -23.34 -8.26 46.13
N ASN A 407 -22.31 -8.94 45.63
CA ASN A 407 -21.27 -9.60 46.43
C ASN A 407 -19.90 -8.91 46.27
N HIS A 408 -19.86 -7.68 45.77
CA HIS A 408 -18.63 -6.93 45.61
C HIS A 408 -18.12 -6.31 46.92
N SER A 409 -16.88 -5.82 46.89
CA SER A 409 -16.24 -5.18 48.03
C SER A 409 -15.72 -3.80 47.67
N HIS A 410 -16.02 -2.82 48.53
CA HIS A 410 -15.48 -1.47 48.44
C HIS A 410 -14.09 -1.39 49.08
N ILE A 411 -13.15 -0.79 48.35
CA ILE A 411 -11.78 -0.55 48.79
C ILE A 411 -11.60 0.96 48.95
N THR A 412 -11.23 1.39 50.16
CA THR A 412 -10.91 2.79 50.46
C THR A 412 -9.40 3.04 50.38
N LYS A 413 -9.01 4.30 50.18
CA LYS A 413 -7.63 4.76 50.36
C LYS A 413 -7.57 5.87 51.38
N THR A 414 -6.54 5.85 52.22
CA THR A 414 -6.24 6.94 53.14
C THR A 414 -5.67 8.13 52.36
N VAL A 415 -6.25 9.31 52.53
CA VAL A 415 -5.68 10.57 52.04
C VAL A 415 -5.44 11.57 53.14
N LYS A 416 -4.31 12.24 53.02
CA LYS A 416 -3.88 13.31 53.91
C LYS A 416 -4.31 14.65 53.31
N LYS A 417 -5.19 15.37 54.00
CA LYS A 417 -5.60 16.72 53.60
C LYS A 417 -5.29 17.70 54.72
N LYS A 418 -4.99 18.94 54.36
CA LYS A 418 -4.86 20.03 55.33
C LYS A 418 -6.22 20.21 56.00
N ARG A 419 -6.25 20.27 57.33
CA ARG A 419 -7.45 20.60 58.08
C ARG A 419 -7.87 22.02 57.74
N LEU A 420 -9.14 22.21 57.41
CA LEU A 420 -9.73 23.52 57.19
C LEU A 420 -10.65 23.84 58.37
N ASP A 421 -10.69 25.11 58.78
CA ASP A 421 -11.70 25.61 59.71
C ASP A 421 -13.05 25.88 58.98
N GLU A 422 -14.05 26.34 59.73
CA GLU A 422 -15.39 26.66 59.19
C GLU A 422 -15.36 27.75 58.11
N ALA A 423 -14.33 28.60 58.10
CA ALA A 423 -14.12 29.64 57.09
C ALA A 423 -13.31 29.14 55.87
N GLY A 424 -12.92 27.86 55.84
CA GLY A 424 -12.13 27.27 54.75
C GLY A 424 -10.63 27.58 54.81
N THR A 425 -10.13 28.10 55.94
CA THR A 425 -8.72 28.45 56.13
C THR A 425 -7.94 27.27 56.73
N VAL A 426 -6.67 27.12 56.35
CA VAL A 426 -5.81 26.03 56.85
C VAL A 426 -5.55 26.21 58.34
N VAL A 427 -5.94 25.20 59.14
CA VAL A 427 -5.62 25.15 60.57
C VAL A 427 -4.13 24.88 60.75
N LEU A 428 -3.46 25.72 61.55
CA LEU A 428 -2.05 25.58 61.91
C LEU A 428 -1.91 25.00 63.33
N ASP A 429 -0.87 24.22 63.57
CA ASP A 429 -0.50 23.75 64.90
C ASP A 429 0.21 24.85 65.71
N LYS A 430 0.55 24.55 66.98
CA LYS A 430 1.26 25.44 67.89
C LYS A 430 2.65 25.90 67.39
N HIS A 431 3.15 25.33 66.29
CA HIS A 431 4.43 25.66 65.66
C HIS A 431 4.25 26.33 64.29
N GLY A 432 3.01 26.70 63.91
CA GLY A 432 2.71 27.36 62.64
C GLY A 432 2.68 26.42 61.43
N LYS A 433 2.66 25.09 61.63
CA LYS A 433 2.60 24.10 60.55
C LYS A 433 1.16 23.67 60.30
N ALA A 434 0.79 23.47 59.03
CA ALA A 434 -0.54 22.97 58.68
C ALA A 434 -0.84 21.63 59.36
N VAL A 435 -1.97 21.57 60.06
CA VAL A 435 -2.52 20.33 60.61
C VAL A 435 -2.99 19.47 59.45
N ILE A 436 -2.58 18.20 59.44
CA ILE A 436 -2.92 17.23 58.40
C ILE A 436 -3.79 16.15 58.99
N ASP A 437 -5.00 16.01 58.45
CA ASP A 437 -5.94 14.95 58.80
C ASP A 437 -5.89 13.83 57.78
N SER A 438 -6.16 12.61 58.26
CA SER A 438 -6.26 11.42 57.42
C SER A 438 -7.72 11.02 57.25
N PHE A 439 -8.18 10.95 56.00
CA PHE A 439 -9.55 10.58 55.64
C PHE A 439 -9.55 9.31 54.80
N GLN A 440 -10.53 8.43 55.04
CA GLN A 440 -10.84 7.35 54.13
C GLN A 440 -11.69 7.91 52.98
N GLN A 441 -11.24 7.69 51.74
CA GLN A 441 -12.05 8.01 50.56
C GLN A 441 -12.23 6.76 49.70
N PRO A 442 -13.37 6.63 48.98
CA PRO A 442 -13.57 5.59 47.98
C PRO A 442 -12.40 5.55 46.99
N TYR A 443 -11.99 4.33 46.62
CA TYR A 443 -10.90 4.14 45.66
C TYR A 443 -11.27 3.14 44.56
N ARG A 444 -11.61 1.91 44.93
CA ARG A 444 -11.91 0.84 43.98
C ARG A 444 -13.07 0.00 44.45
N ILE A 445 -13.76 -0.62 43.50
CA ILE A 445 -14.73 -1.69 43.76
C ILE A 445 -14.17 -2.98 43.17
N ALA A 446 -14.20 -4.07 43.94
CA ALA A 446 -13.78 -5.40 43.51
C ALA A 446 -14.98 -6.35 43.43
N TYR A 447 -15.30 -6.78 42.22
CA TYR A 447 -16.38 -7.73 41.93
C TYR A 447 -15.84 -9.16 41.89
N PRO A 448 -16.56 -10.15 42.45
CA PRO A 448 -16.29 -11.56 42.18
C PRO A 448 -16.54 -11.87 40.70
N VAL A 449 -15.77 -12.82 40.16
CA VAL A 449 -15.95 -13.31 38.79
C VAL A 449 -16.02 -14.83 38.85
N PRO A 450 -17.15 -15.44 38.46
CA PRO A 450 -18.36 -14.80 37.95
C PRO A 450 -19.27 -14.23 39.06
N ALA A 451 -20.21 -13.36 38.67
CA ALA A 451 -21.34 -12.92 39.49
C ALA A 451 -22.29 -14.09 39.81
N ALA A 452 -23.14 -13.90 40.83
CA ALA A 452 -24.01 -14.95 41.38
C ALA A 452 -24.97 -15.56 40.33
N ASP A 453 -25.40 -14.77 39.34
CA ASP A 453 -26.30 -15.23 38.28
C ASP A 453 -25.76 -16.45 37.52
N PHE A 454 -24.43 -16.52 37.33
CA PHE A 454 -23.79 -17.59 36.58
C PHE A 454 -23.51 -18.85 37.42
N SER A 455 -23.65 -18.77 38.73
CA SER A 455 -23.59 -19.92 39.65
C SER A 455 -24.96 -20.44 40.05
N ASP A 456 -26.04 -19.72 39.76
CA ASP A 456 -27.41 -20.16 40.05
C ASP A 456 -27.81 -21.29 39.11
N GLU A 457 -27.96 -22.50 39.67
CA GLU A 457 -28.32 -23.72 38.93
C GLU A 457 -29.64 -23.58 38.15
N ASN A 458 -30.54 -22.68 38.55
CA ASN A 458 -31.80 -22.44 37.82
C ASN A 458 -31.55 -21.78 36.45
N ASN A 459 -30.42 -21.10 36.28
CA ASN A 459 -30.00 -20.53 35.01
C ASN A 459 -29.21 -21.51 34.16
N TRP A 460 -29.12 -22.79 34.56
CA TRP A 460 -28.42 -23.84 33.83
C TRP A 460 -29.37 -24.97 33.42
N SER A 461 -29.41 -25.26 32.13
CA SER A 461 -30.27 -26.31 31.58
C SER A 461 -29.57 -27.00 30.41
N GLY A 462 -29.55 -28.33 30.41
CA GLY A 462 -28.79 -29.10 29.40
C GLY A 462 -27.28 -28.86 29.44
N GLY A 463 -26.74 -28.34 30.54
CA GLY A 463 -25.34 -27.92 30.64
C GLY A 463 -25.02 -26.59 29.92
N HIS A 464 -26.03 -25.83 29.51
CA HIS A 464 -25.92 -24.51 28.91
C HIS A 464 -26.46 -23.45 29.87
N PHE A 465 -25.82 -22.28 29.91
CA PHE A 465 -26.35 -21.13 30.63
C PHE A 465 -27.49 -20.51 29.83
N TYR A 466 -28.61 -20.24 30.48
CA TYR A 466 -29.77 -19.57 29.92
C TYR A 466 -30.37 -18.62 30.94
N TYR A 467 -30.49 -17.35 30.56
CA TYR A 467 -31.16 -16.33 31.35
C TYR A 467 -32.26 -15.68 30.52
N LEU A 468 -33.49 -15.68 31.06
CA LEU A 468 -34.59 -14.96 30.45
C LEU A 468 -34.64 -13.54 31.03
N CYS A 469 -34.31 -12.57 30.19
CA CYS A 469 -34.15 -11.17 30.56
C CYS A 469 -35.50 -10.44 30.55
N ASP A 470 -36.01 -10.10 29.38
CA ASP A 470 -37.30 -9.42 29.20
C ASP A 470 -38.07 -10.03 28.02
N LYS A 471 -39.19 -10.69 28.33
CA LYS A 471 -40.05 -11.37 27.34
C LYS A 471 -40.62 -10.41 26.28
N THR A 472 -40.68 -9.11 26.55
CA THR A 472 -41.21 -8.10 25.62
C THR A 472 -40.22 -7.76 24.49
N LYS A 473 -38.93 -8.06 24.66
CA LYS A 473 -37.92 -7.85 23.61
C LYS A 473 -38.05 -8.90 22.50
N GLY A 474 -37.78 -8.48 21.26
CA GLY A 474 -37.91 -9.35 20.09
C GLY A 474 -36.70 -10.25 19.77
N ILE A 475 -35.53 -9.96 20.35
CA ILE A 475 -34.26 -10.63 20.03
C ILE A 475 -33.49 -10.97 21.31
N GLY A 476 -32.88 -12.14 21.36
CA GLY A 476 -31.89 -12.55 22.35
C GLY A 476 -30.47 -12.53 21.78
N ILE A 477 -29.52 -12.93 22.62
CA ILE A 477 -28.11 -13.11 22.25
C ILE A 477 -27.62 -14.50 22.61
N SER A 478 -26.88 -15.08 21.68
CA SER A 478 -26.32 -16.42 21.80
C SER A 478 -24.81 -16.34 21.64
N ALA A 479 -24.06 -16.82 22.63
CA ALA A 479 -22.61 -16.87 22.53
C ALA A 479 -22.19 -17.93 21.51
N THR A 480 -21.30 -17.55 20.59
CA THR A 480 -20.81 -18.47 19.55
C THR A 480 -19.39 -18.96 19.83
N ILE A 481 -18.58 -18.12 20.46
CA ILE A 481 -17.19 -18.45 20.82
C ILE A 481 -16.74 -17.57 21.99
N ALA A 482 -15.73 -18.06 22.71
CA ALA A 482 -14.93 -17.27 23.63
C ALA A 482 -13.47 -17.34 23.19
N ALA A 483 -12.75 -16.22 23.25
CA ALA A 483 -11.36 -16.12 22.86
C ALA A 483 -10.67 -15.03 23.68
N GLY A 484 -9.46 -15.31 24.17
CA GLY A 484 -8.81 -14.44 25.14
C GLY A 484 -9.72 -14.22 26.36
N LYS A 485 -9.95 -12.96 26.74
CA LYS A 485 -10.84 -12.60 27.85
C LYS A 485 -12.22 -12.13 27.38
N SER A 486 -12.57 -12.44 26.14
CA SER A 486 -13.76 -11.94 25.47
C SER A 486 -14.72 -13.08 25.11
N ILE A 487 -16.01 -12.78 25.16
CA ILE A 487 -17.09 -13.63 24.66
C ILE A 487 -17.77 -12.93 23.49
N PHE A 488 -18.15 -13.68 22.46
CA PHE A 488 -18.66 -13.14 21.20
C PHE A 488 -20.09 -13.59 20.95
N TRP A 489 -20.92 -12.65 20.51
CA TRP A 489 -22.37 -12.80 20.50
C TRP A 489 -22.99 -12.67 19.12
N LYS A 490 -23.97 -13.53 18.85
CA LYS A 490 -24.87 -13.44 17.71
C LYS A 490 -26.27 -13.08 18.19
N THR A 491 -26.93 -12.13 17.53
CA THR A 491 -28.35 -11.83 17.80
C THR A 491 -29.26 -12.86 17.17
N THR A 492 -30.18 -13.41 17.95
CA THR A 492 -31.07 -14.50 17.52
C THR A 492 -32.51 -14.22 17.98
N ARG A 493 -33.50 -14.66 17.22
CA ARG A 493 -34.93 -14.55 17.63
C ARG A 493 -35.37 -15.70 18.54
N VAL A 494 -34.67 -16.82 18.43
CA VAL A 494 -34.92 -18.08 19.13
C VAL A 494 -33.59 -18.60 19.68
N ARG A 495 -33.68 -19.44 20.71
CA ARG A 495 -32.54 -20.14 21.27
C ARG A 495 -31.87 -21.01 20.20
N LEU A 496 -30.55 -20.98 20.15
CA LEU A 496 -29.73 -21.88 19.33
C LEU A 496 -29.45 -23.20 20.05
N PHE A 497 -29.49 -23.19 21.38
CA PHE A 497 -29.20 -24.35 22.21
C PHE A 497 -30.47 -24.74 22.99
N THR A 498 -31.04 -25.87 22.63
CA THR A 498 -32.11 -26.50 23.40
C THR A 498 -31.54 -27.27 24.60
N PRO A 499 -32.30 -27.39 25.71
CA PRO A 499 -31.95 -28.23 26.85
C PRO A 499 -31.65 -29.69 26.48
#